data_AF-X1Q645-F1
#
_entry.id   AF-X1Q645-F1
#
_cell.length_a   1.000
_cell.length_b   1.000
_cell.length_c   1.000
_cell.angle_alpha   90.00
_cell.angle_beta   90.00
_cell.angle_gamma   90.00
#
_symmetry.space_group_name_H-M   'P 1'
#
loop_
_entity.id
_entity.type
_entity.pdbx_description
1 polymer ?
#
loop_
_entity_poly.entity_id
_entity_poly.type
_entity_poly.pdbx_seq_one_letter_code
_entity_poly.pdbx_strand_id
1 'polypeptide(L)' 'SVVLDRKVVGEFLDEELKEIEVPKDIFKEVLVETFCKYVEDDYYEWLKDNFKSFFNYGNPDWKRVSERIKKCGR' A
#
# COMPACT_ATOMS: atom_id res chain seq x y z
N SER A 1 -10.92 -4.08 -1.15
CA SER A 1 -9.47 -4.14 -1.33
C SER A 1 -9.00 -2.82 -1.90
N VAL A 2 -7.84 -2.28 -1.50
CA VAL A 2 -7.16 -1.29 -2.37
C VAL A 2 -6.86 -2.04 -3.65
N VAL A 3 -7.41 -1.53 -4.75
CA VAL A 3 -7.14 -2.02 -6.09
C VAL A 3 -6.66 -0.82 -6.87
N LEU A 4 -5.38 -0.85 -7.24
CA LEU A 4 -4.79 0.20 -8.03
C LEU A 4 -5.33 0.14 -9.46
N ASP A 5 -5.59 1.31 -10.05
CA ASP A 5 -5.94 1.36 -11.46
C ASP A 5 -4.66 1.11 -12.28
N ARG A 6 -4.61 -0.01 -12.99
CA ARG A 6 -3.44 -0.43 -13.78
C ARG A 6 -3.12 0.58 -14.90
N LYS A 7 -4.12 1.29 -15.43
CA LYS A 7 -3.89 2.32 -16.44
C LYS A 7 -3.18 3.52 -15.83
N VAL A 8 -3.67 4.01 -14.69
CA VAL A 8 -3.04 5.13 -13.96
C VAL A 8 -1.62 4.77 -13.53
N VAL A 9 -1.42 3.55 -13.02
CA VAL A 9 -0.08 3.07 -12.65
C VAL A 9 0.83 2.93 -13.87
N GLY A 10 0.30 2.49 -15.01
CA GLY A 10 1.06 2.42 -16.26
C GLY A 10 1.55 3.78 -16.74
N GLU A 11 0.69 4.80 -16.69
CA GLU A 11 1.06 6.18 -17.04
C GLU A 11 2.11 6.74 -16.05
N PHE A 12 1.95 6.47 -14.76
CA PHE A 12 2.93 6.83 -13.73
C PHE A 12 4.29 6.15 -13.98
N LEU A 13 4.31 4.85 -14.24
CA LEU A 13 5.57 4.13 -14.49
C LEU A 13 6.23 4.57 -15.80
N ASP A 14 5.47 4.95 -16.83
CA ASP A 14 6.05 5.53 -18.05
C ASP A 14 6.77 6.85 -17.75
N GLU A 15 6.21 7.69 -16.89
CA GLU A 15 6.79 8.98 -16.51
C GLU A 15 8.06 8.78 -15.68
N GLU A 16 8.00 7.95 -14.65
CA GLU A 16 9.12 7.70 -13.73
C GLU A 16 10.28 6.93 -14.40
N LEU A 17 9.97 6.05 -15.35
CA LEU A 17 10.99 5.24 -16.05
C LEU A 17 11.42 5.85 -17.38
N LYS A 18 10.96 7.07 -17.72
CA LYS A 18 11.20 7.70 -19.03
C LYS A 18 12.68 7.79 -19.44
N GLU A 19 13.58 7.98 -18.46
CA GLU A 19 15.02 8.10 -18.68
C GLU A 19 15.80 6.81 -18.32
N ILE A 20 15.09 5.73 -18.02
CA ILE A 20 15.67 4.46 -17.59
C ILE A 20 15.52 3.45 -18.73
N GLU A 21 16.63 2.81 -19.12
CA GLU A 21 16.59 1.71 -20.08
C GLU A 21 15.98 0.46 -19.43
N VAL A 22 14.71 0.19 -19.74
CA VAL A 22 14.03 -1.03 -19.32
C VAL A 22 14.52 -2.20 -20.20
N PRO A 23 14.96 -3.32 -19.61
CA PRO A 23 15.34 -4.52 -20.36
C PRO A 23 14.25 -4.96 -21.35
N LYS A 24 14.66 -5.33 -22.57
CA LYS A 24 13.74 -5.64 -23.68
C LYS A 24 12.86 -6.87 -23.45
N ASP A 25 13.23 -7.73 -22.52
CA ASP A 25 12.51 -8.92 -22.10
C ASP A 25 11.45 -8.64 -21.02
N ILE A 26 11.42 -7.42 -20.46
CA ILE A 26 10.40 -6.99 -19.50
C ILE A 26 9.26 -6.28 -20.24
N PHE A 27 8.11 -6.95 -20.31
CA PHE A 27 6.91 -6.38 -20.88
C PHE A 27 6.25 -5.41 -19.90
N LYS A 28 5.80 -4.25 -20.41
CA LYS A 28 5.19 -3.18 -19.63
C LYS A 28 3.98 -3.66 -18.83
N GLU A 29 3.12 -4.47 -19.42
CA GLU A 29 1.91 -4.98 -18.79
C GLU A 29 2.26 -5.88 -17.59
N VAL A 30 3.31 -6.68 -17.71
CA VAL A 30 3.81 -7.55 -16.64
C VAL A 30 4.43 -6.71 -15.52
N LEU A 31 5.20 -5.68 -15.87
CA LEU A 31 5.79 -4.75 -14.91
C LEU A 31 4.71 -4.02 -14.10
N VAL A 32 3.71 -3.45 -14.77
CA VAL A 32 2.57 -2.76 -14.15
C VAL A 32 1.83 -3.70 -13.20
N GLU A 33 1.48 -4.90 -13.66
CA GLU A 33 0.73 -5.86 -12.84
C GLU A 33 1.54 -6.33 -11.62
N THR A 34 2.84 -6.54 -11.79
CA THR A 34 3.73 -6.94 -10.70
C THR A 34 3.88 -5.82 -9.68
N PHE A 35 4.09 -4.58 -10.13
CA PHE A 35 4.18 -3.42 -9.26
C PHE A 35 2.87 -3.18 -8.49
N CYS A 36 1.72 -3.26 -9.16
CA CYS A 36 0.42 -3.14 -8.50
C CYS A 36 0.25 -4.17 -7.39
N LYS A 37 0.54 -5.45 -7.67
CA LYS A 37 0.46 -6.52 -6.67
C LYS A 37 1.39 -6.28 -5.49
N TYR A 38 2.63 -5.88 -5.77
CA TYR A 38 3.61 -5.55 -4.73
C TYR A 38 3.08 -4.47 -3.78
N VAL A 39 2.58 -3.34 -4.33
CA VAL A 39 2.05 -2.24 -3.50
C VAL A 39 0.77 -2.65 -2.76
N GLU A 40 -0.11 -3.40 -3.42
CA GLU A 40 -1.35 -3.89 -2.82
C GLU A 40 -1.05 -4.82 -1.64
N ASP A 41 -0.16 -5.79 -1.80
CA ASP A 41 0.25 -6.74 -0.77
C ASP A 41 0.96 -6.04 0.40
N ASP A 42 1.93 -5.16 0.11
CA ASP A 42 2.65 -4.40 1.12
C ASP A 42 1.71 -3.48 1.92
N TYR A 43 0.71 -2.87 1.26
CA TYR A 43 -0.31 -2.07 1.93
C TYR A 43 -1.11 -2.91 2.94
N TYR A 44 -1.48 -4.15 2.60
CA TYR A 44 -2.19 -5.02 3.54
C TYR A 44 -1.33 -5.45 4.71
N GLU A 45 -0.07 -5.82 4.46
CA GLU A 45 0.83 -6.22 5.55
C GLU A 45 1.10 -5.04 6.49
N TRP A 46 1.34 -3.85 5.95
CA TRP A 46 1.42 -2.62 6.74
C TRP A 46 0.15 -2.37 7.56
N LEU A 47 -1.04 -2.53 6.96
CA LEU A 47 -2.30 -2.34 7.67
C LEU A 47 -2.50 -3.38 8.79
N LYS A 48 -2.16 -4.65 8.55
CA LYS A 48 -2.24 -5.73 9.53
C LYS A 48 -1.35 -5.46 10.73
N ASP A 49 -0.12 -5.01 10.50
CA ASP A 49 0.81 -4.71 11.59
C ASP A 49 0.41 -3.48 12.39
N ASN A 50 -0.12 -2.45 11.72
CA ASN A 50 -0.69 -1.30 12.41
C ASN A 50 -1.95 -1.65 13.19
N PHE A 51 -2.80 -2.54 12.67
CA PHE A 51 -3.95 -3.07 13.40
C PHE A 51 -3.51 -3.75 14.69
N LYS A 52 -2.52 -4.65 14.63
CA LYS A 52 -1.96 -5.31 15.83
C LYS A 52 -1.42 -4.27 16.81
N SER A 53 -0.64 -3.31 16.34
CA SER A 53 -0.09 -2.25 17.20
C SER A 53 -1.18 -1.38 17.87
N PHE A 54 -2.22 -1.03 17.11
CA PHE A 54 -3.33 -0.22 17.59
C PHE A 54 -4.18 -0.96 18.62
N PHE A 55 -4.50 -2.23 18.37
CA PHE A 55 -5.36 -3.08 19.21
C PHE A 55 -4.57 -3.99 20.14
N ASN A 56 -3.34 -3.62 20.50
CA ASN A 56 -2.52 -4.32 21.48
C ASN A 56 -2.42 -5.83 21.21
N TYR A 57 -1.99 -6.17 19.99
CA TYR A 57 -1.73 -7.52 19.49
C TYR A 57 -2.90 -8.50 19.67
N GLY A 58 -4.13 -8.02 19.49
CA GLY A 58 -5.33 -8.84 19.58
C GLY A 58 -5.93 -8.92 20.99
N ASN A 59 -5.41 -8.14 21.95
CA ASN A 59 -6.04 -7.90 23.25
C ASN A 59 -6.38 -6.41 23.41
N PRO A 60 -7.49 -5.94 22.80
CA PRO A 60 -7.81 -4.52 22.74
C PRO A 60 -7.92 -3.84 24.11
N ASP A 61 -7.15 -2.77 24.32
CA ASP A 61 -7.36 -1.83 25.42
C ASP A 61 -8.28 -0.69 24.95
N TRP A 62 -9.58 -0.84 25.21
CA TRP A 62 -10.59 0.11 24.79
C TRP A 62 -10.47 1.48 25.45
N LYS A 63 -9.86 1.57 26.64
CA LYS A 63 -9.59 2.84 27.30
C LYS A 63 -8.54 3.62 26.51
N ARG A 64 -7.43 2.95 26.15
CA ARG A 64 -6.38 3.53 25.30
C ARG A 64 -6.91 3.92 23.92
N VAL A 65 -7.76 3.09 23.31
CA VAL A 65 -8.41 3.43 22.02
C VAL A 65 -9.29 4.68 22.16
N SER A 66 -10.12 4.75 23.20
CA SER A 66 -10.99 5.91 23.47
C SER A 66 -10.19 7.19 23.69
N GLU A 67 -9.06 7.11 24.39
CA GLU A 67 -8.14 8.25 24.58
C GLU A 67 -7.51 8.70 23.26
N ARG A 68 -7.12 7.76 22.38
CA ARG A 68 -6.61 8.09 21.03
C ARG A 68 -7.66 8.80 20.19
N ILE A 69 -8.90 8.31 20.17
CA ILE A 69 -10.02 8.94 19.44
C ILE A 69 -10.23 10.39 19.91
N LYS A 70 -10.27 10.62 21.23
CA LYS A 70 -10.40 11.97 21.81
C LYS A 70 -9.24 12.90 21.45
N LYS A 71 -8.03 12.37 21.25
CA LYS A 71 -6.86 13.16 20.83
C LYS A 71 -6.85 13.48 19.34
N CYS A 72 -7.29 12.56 18.48
CA CYS A 72 -7.29 12.73 17.03
C CYS A 72 -8.50 13.54 16.49
N GLY A 73 -9.64 13.53 17.18
CA GLY A 73 -10.86 14.25 16.77
C GLY A 73 -10.91 15.73 17.19
N ARG A 74 -9.76 16.43 17.25
CA ARG A 74 -9.73 17.87 17.51
C ARG A 74 -9.89 18.68 16.23
#